data_AF-A0A2V8PTH1-F1
#
_entry.id   AF-A0A2V8PTH1-F1
#
_cell.length_a   1.000
_cell.length_b   1.000
_cell.length_c   1.000
_cell.angle_alpha   90.00
_cell.angle_beta   90.00
_cell.angle_gamma   90.00
#
_symmetry.space_group_name_H-M   'P 1'
#
loop_
_entity.id
_entity.type
_entity.pdbx_description
1 polymer ?
#
loop_
_entity_poly.entity_id
_entity_poly.type
_entity_poly.pdbx_seq_one_letter_code
_entity_poly.pdbx_strand_id
1 'polypeptide(L)'
;MQCLTQTESRAQFSPAISKTIEIPTASGNLYRTLQQEVELGAQALRSERADMAVTFFQSALQKISLTDPFYDHLVHNLLSSYLLLIEQLLKQGDTNTARDFLRASLTLEVRGQMADDATFLRRFAGAFQNLGLICFQNGLNEESVWCCRKAISTYAAPGSYVNLDKLSGGDRRAGSTF
;
A
#
# COMPACT_ATOMS: atom_id res chain seq x y z
N MET A 1 -5.92 -59.83 59.18
CA MET A 1 -6.67 -58.71 58.55
C MET A 1 -6.07 -57.40 59.06
N GLN A 2 -5.59 -56.57 58.12
CA GLN A 2 -5.40 -55.09 58.12
C GLN A 2 -4.87 -54.41 59.40
N CYS A 3 -3.62 -53.92 59.46
CA CYS A 3 -2.99 -52.75 58.80
C CYS A 3 -3.44 -51.40 59.40
N LEU A 4 -2.50 -50.63 59.99
CA LEU A 4 -2.06 -49.31 59.49
C LEU A 4 -1.00 -48.66 60.39
N THR A 5 -0.09 -47.97 59.72
CA THR A 5 1.23 -47.48 60.12
C THR A 5 1.22 -46.05 60.66
N GLN A 6 2.18 -45.76 61.54
CA GLN A 6 2.79 -44.43 61.78
C GLN A 6 3.28 -43.82 60.42
N THR A 7 3.54 -42.54 60.18
CA THR A 7 3.99 -41.41 61.00
C THR A 7 3.91 -40.12 60.14
N GLU A 8 4.00 -38.98 60.82
CA GLU A 8 4.62 -37.72 60.37
C GLU A 8 3.86 -36.70 59.51
N SER A 9 3.52 -35.61 60.20
CA SER A 9 3.24 -34.28 59.68
C SER A 9 4.54 -33.60 59.26
N ARG A 10 4.63 -33.13 58.00
CA ARG A 10 5.60 -32.12 57.58
C ARG A 10 4.97 -31.23 56.51
N ALA A 11 4.87 -29.95 56.82
CA ALA A 11 4.36 -28.90 55.95
C ALA A 11 5.05 -28.91 54.57
N GLN A 12 4.26 -28.84 53.51
CA GLN A 12 4.70 -28.45 52.17
C GLN A 12 3.80 -27.33 51.66
N PHE A 13 4.24 -26.09 51.92
CA PHE A 13 3.92 -24.97 51.04
C PHE A 13 4.76 -25.14 49.79
N SER A 14 4.13 -25.51 48.67
CA SER A 14 4.74 -25.43 47.34
C SER A 14 4.20 -24.19 46.63
N PRO A 15 5.04 -23.23 46.24
CA PRO A 15 4.60 -22.09 45.44
C PRO A 15 4.57 -22.45 43.96
N ALA A 16 3.64 -21.79 43.25
CA ALA A 16 3.71 -21.45 41.83
C ALA A 16 3.84 -22.57 40.79
N ILE A 17 2.75 -22.78 40.04
CA ILE A 17 2.85 -22.83 38.57
C ILE A 17 1.87 -21.79 38.03
N SER A 18 2.24 -20.52 38.14
CA SER A 18 1.81 -19.54 37.15
C SER A 18 2.41 -20.03 35.83
N LYS A 19 1.60 -20.67 34.99
CA LYS A 19 1.94 -20.84 33.58
C LYS A 19 2.03 -19.43 32.99
N THR A 20 3.22 -18.87 33.00
CA THR A 20 3.55 -17.71 32.18
C THR A 20 3.26 -18.15 30.76
N ILE A 21 2.19 -17.61 30.17
CA ILE A 21 1.95 -17.74 28.74
C ILE A 21 3.13 -17.02 28.11
N GLU A 22 4.10 -17.77 27.59
CA GLU A 22 5.15 -17.21 26.76
C GLU A 22 4.47 -16.63 25.52
N ILE A 23 4.29 -15.30 25.51
CA ILE A 23 3.98 -14.58 24.29
C ILE A 23 5.17 -14.84 23.36
N PRO A 24 4.98 -15.44 22.17
CA PRO A 24 6.11 -15.88 21.35
C PRO A 24 7.02 -14.71 21.03
N THR A 25 8.26 -14.77 21.52
CA THR A 25 9.37 -13.84 21.22
C THR A 25 9.59 -13.60 19.72
N ALA A 26 9.09 -14.49 18.86
CA ALA A 26 9.05 -14.34 17.40
C ALA A 26 8.25 -13.10 16.93
N SER A 27 7.16 -12.76 17.61
CA SER A 27 6.31 -11.62 17.25
C SER A 27 6.98 -10.26 17.55
N GLY A 28 7.73 -10.17 18.65
CA GLY A 28 8.50 -8.97 19.00
C GLY A 28 9.68 -8.69 18.07
N ASN A 29 10.37 -9.74 17.63
CA ASN A 29 11.46 -9.60 16.65
C ASN A 29 10.95 -9.19 15.27
N LEU A 30 9.85 -9.80 14.81
CA LEU A 30 9.21 -9.44 13.54
C LEU A 30 8.76 -7.97 13.53
N TYR A 31 8.12 -7.50 14.61
CA TYR A 31 7.66 -6.11 14.70
C TYR A 31 8.81 -5.11 14.69
N ARG A 32 9.92 -5.40 15.38
CA ARG A 32 11.13 -4.54 15.32
C ARG A 32 11.74 -4.52 13.93
N THR A 33 11.86 -5.67 13.28
CA THR A 33 12.38 -5.73 11.90
C THR A 33 11.50 -4.95 10.94
N LEU A 34 10.18 -5.11 11.05
CA LEU A 34 9.22 -4.35 10.24
C LEU A 34 9.39 -2.85 10.47
N GLN A 35 9.39 -2.41 11.73
CA GLN A 35 9.56 -1.00 12.07
C GLN A 35 10.85 -0.42 11.48
N GLN A 36 11.96 -1.15 11.60
CA GLN A 36 13.24 -0.77 11.02
C GLN A 36 13.16 -0.65 9.50
N GLU A 37 12.52 -1.59 8.80
CA GLU A 37 12.34 -1.52 7.35
C GLU A 37 11.50 -0.31 6.93
N VAL A 38 10.42 -0.01 7.66
CA VAL A 38 9.59 1.18 7.38
C VAL A 38 10.41 2.47 7.58
N GLU A 39 11.19 2.56 8.65
CA GLU A 39 12.05 3.72 8.93
C GLU A 39 13.13 3.91 7.86
N LEU A 40 13.79 2.82 7.44
CA LEU A 40 14.80 2.84 6.37
C LEU A 40 14.18 3.21 5.03
N GLY A 41 13.00 2.69 4.70
CA GLY A 41 12.26 3.07 3.49
C GLY A 41 11.89 4.56 3.49
N ALA A 42 11.41 5.08 4.62
CA ALA A 42 11.07 6.49 4.76
C ALA A 42 12.31 7.40 4.68
N GLN A 43 13.44 6.96 5.24
CA GLN A 43 14.71 7.66 5.10
C GLN A 43 15.20 7.65 3.65
N ALA A 44 15.12 6.50 2.97
CA ALA A 44 15.51 6.37 1.57
C ALA A 44 14.70 7.33 0.67
N LEU A 45 13.38 7.42 0.88
CA LEU A 45 12.53 8.40 0.18
C LEU A 45 12.99 9.84 0.38
N ARG A 46 13.25 10.24 1.64
CA ARG A 46 13.71 11.60 1.96
C ARG A 46 15.07 11.93 1.34
N SER A 47 15.91 10.92 1.15
CA SER A 47 17.22 11.04 0.52
C SER A 47 17.20 10.79 -0.99
N GLU A 48 16.02 10.75 -1.61
CA GLU A 48 15.80 10.49 -3.03
C GLU A 48 16.35 9.15 -3.56
N ARG A 49 16.57 8.17 -2.67
CA ARG A 49 17.03 6.81 -3.01
C ARG A 49 15.82 5.91 -3.25
N ALA A 50 15.15 6.10 -4.38
CA ALA A 50 13.85 5.50 -4.66
C ALA A 50 13.89 3.97 -4.80
N ASP A 51 14.96 3.43 -5.38
CA ASP A 51 15.24 2.00 -5.52
C ASP A 51 15.26 1.28 -4.16
N MET A 52 15.96 1.86 -3.18
CA MET A 52 16.01 1.33 -1.82
C MET A 52 14.67 1.47 -1.12
N ALA A 53 13.98 2.60 -1.30
CA ALA A 53 12.66 2.80 -0.71
C ALA A 53 11.66 1.74 -1.18
N VAL A 54 11.60 1.47 -2.49
CA VAL A 54 10.80 0.39 -3.08
C VAL A 54 11.16 -0.95 -2.42
N THR A 55 12.45 -1.27 -2.34
CA THR A 55 12.94 -2.52 -1.74
C THR A 55 12.44 -2.68 -0.29
N PHE A 56 12.63 -1.65 0.55
CA PHE A 56 12.24 -1.72 1.95
C PHE A 56 10.71 -1.82 2.13
N PHE A 57 9.93 -1.05 1.38
CA PHE A 57 8.47 -1.09 1.51
C PHE A 57 7.85 -2.37 0.93
N GLN A 58 8.39 -2.92 -0.16
CA GLN A 58 7.98 -4.23 -0.64
C GLN A 58 8.31 -5.33 0.38
N SER A 59 9.51 -5.30 0.96
CA SER A 59 9.92 -6.22 2.01
C SER A 59 9.00 -6.13 3.24
N ALA A 60 8.64 -4.92 3.66
CA ALA A 60 7.72 -4.68 4.76
C ALA A 60 6.31 -5.20 4.44
N LEU A 61 5.79 -4.94 3.23
CA LEU A 61 4.47 -5.39 2.79
C LEU A 61 4.33 -6.92 2.77
N GLN A 62 5.41 -7.65 2.51
CA GLN A 62 5.40 -9.13 2.54
C GLN A 62 5.25 -9.71 3.95
N LYS A 63 5.52 -8.92 5.00
CA LYS A 63 5.52 -9.38 6.40
C LYS A 63 4.22 -9.07 7.14
N ILE A 64 3.27 -8.42 6.48
CA ILE A 64 2.11 -7.83 7.12
C ILE A 64 0.83 -8.29 6.42
N SER A 65 -0.28 -8.20 7.14
CA SER A 65 -1.61 -8.56 6.69
C SER A 65 -2.43 -7.32 6.31
N LEU A 66 -3.50 -7.52 5.56
CA LEU A 66 -4.47 -6.47 5.24
C LEU A 66 -5.12 -5.87 6.49
N THR A 67 -5.18 -6.62 7.59
CA THR A 67 -5.79 -6.19 8.84
C THR A 67 -4.88 -5.28 9.67
N ASP A 68 -3.59 -5.23 9.35
CA ASP A 68 -2.63 -4.41 10.08
C ASP A 68 -2.89 -2.91 9.86
N PRO A 69 -2.90 -2.08 10.92
CA PRO A 69 -3.25 -0.65 10.83
C PRO A 69 -2.39 0.18 9.88
N PHE A 70 -1.17 -0.28 9.60
CA PHE A 70 -0.19 0.42 8.76
C PHE A 70 -0.16 -0.10 7.31
N TYR A 71 -0.96 -1.12 6.96
CA TYR A 71 -0.95 -1.71 5.61
C TYR A 71 -1.13 -0.66 4.52
N ASP A 72 -2.21 0.12 4.58
CA ASP A 72 -2.51 1.11 3.53
C ASP A 72 -1.46 2.23 3.50
N HIS A 73 -0.94 2.64 4.66
CA HIS A 73 0.16 3.61 4.73
C HIS A 73 1.42 3.10 4.01
N LEU A 74 1.75 1.81 4.15
CA LEU A 74 2.85 1.20 3.41
C LEU A 74 2.57 1.11 1.91
N VAL A 75 1.35 0.79 1.52
CA VAL A 75 0.93 0.81 0.10
C VAL A 75 1.10 2.22 -0.49
N HIS A 76 0.67 3.27 0.22
CA HIS A 76 0.85 4.65 -0.21
C HIS A 76 2.33 5.07 -0.29
N ASN A 77 3.15 4.65 0.67
CA ASN A 77 4.59 4.90 0.66
C ASN A 77 5.29 4.18 -0.50
N LEU A 78 4.87 2.94 -0.80
CA LEU A 78 5.37 2.22 -1.97
C LEU A 78 4.97 2.92 -3.27
N LEU A 79 3.73 3.40 -3.41
CA LEU A 79 3.31 4.21 -4.56
C LEU A 79 4.14 5.49 -4.71
N SER A 80 4.41 6.17 -3.60
CA SER A 80 5.26 7.38 -3.59
C SER A 80 6.70 7.05 -4.03
N SER A 81 7.20 5.87 -3.67
CA SER A 81 8.53 5.38 -4.08
C SER A 81 8.57 5.03 -5.56
N TYR A 82 7.53 4.39 -6.09
CA TYR A 82 7.41 4.16 -7.53
C TYR A 82 7.34 5.47 -8.31
N LEU A 83 6.58 6.46 -7.85
CA LEU A 83 6.50 7.77 -8.49
C LEU A 83 7.89 8.39 -8.67
N LEU A 84 8.65 8.46 -7.58
CA LEU A 84 10.01 9.01 -7.63
C LEU A 84 10.94 8.19 -8.53
N LEU A 85 10.89 6.86 -8.44
CA LEU A 85 11.75 5.99 -9.23
C LEU A 85 11.44 6.10 -10.73
N ILE A 86 10.16 6.11 -11.10
CA ILE A 86 9.71 6.28 -12.49
C ILE A 86 10.18 7.64 -13.02
N GLU A 87 10.02 8.71 -12.25
CA GLU A 87 10.51 10.04 -12.64
C GLU A 87 12.04 10.04 -12.88
N GLN A 88 12.81 9.42 -11.98
CA GLN A 88 14.26 9.30 -12.10
C GLN A 88 14.67 8.49 -13.34
N LEU A 89 14.03 7.35 -13.60
CA LEU A 89 14.30 6.50 -14.76
C LEU A 89 13.98 7.20 -16.07
N LEU A 90 12.83 7.90 -16.15
CA LEU A 90 12.46 8.67 -17.34
C LEU A 90 13.43 9.82 -17.61
N LYS A 91 13.90 10.53 -16.56
CA LYS A 91 14.96 11.55 -16.69
C LYS A 91 16.27 10.97 -17.22
N GLN A 92 16.55 9.70 -16.93
CA GLN A 92 17.73 8.97 -17.42
C GLN A 92 17.53 8.35 -18.82
N GLY A 93 16.31 8.44 -19.38
CA GLY A 93 15.94 7.82 -20.65
C GLY A 93 15.60 6.33 -20.57
N ASP A 94 15.61 5.73 -19.37
CA ASP A 94 15.27 4.31 -19.17
C ASP A 94 13.74 4.11 -19.12
N THR A 95 13.15 4.20 -20.30
CA THR A 95 11.69 4.13 -20.47
C THR A 95 11.14 2.73 -20.23
N ASN A 96 11.92 1.68 -20.52
CA ASN A 96 11.45 0.30 -20.39
C ASN A 96 11.31 -0.08 -18.92
N THR A 97 12.33 0.18 -18.11
CA THR A 97 12.25 -0.11 -16.68
C THR A 97 11.24 0.80 -15.99
N ALA A 98 11.10 2.07 -16.41
CA ALA A 98 10.04 2.95 -15.93
C ALA A 98 8.64 2.37 -16.16
N ARG A 99 8.39 1.78 -17.34
CA ARG A 99 7.11 1.13 -17.67
C ARG A 99 6.83 -0.09 -16.81
N ASP A 100 7.85 -0.88 -16.47
CA ASP A 100 7.67 -2.04 -15.60
C ASP A 100 7.28 -1.63 -14.18
N PHE A 101 7.93 -0.61 -13.63
CA PHE A 101 7.54 -0.04 -12.34
C PHE A 101 6.17 0.64 -12.41
N LEU A 102 5.83 1.28 -13.52
CA LEU A 102 4.50 1.85 -13.70
C LEU A 102 3.42 0.77 -13.64
N ARG A 103 3.58 -0.34 -14.36
CA ARG A 103 2.65 -1.48 -14.30
C ARG A 103 2.51 -2.01 -12.88
N ALA A 104 3.61 -2.15 -12.15
CA ALA A 104 3.60 -2.56 -10.75
C ALA A 104 2.86 -1.56 -9.85
N SER A 105 2.98 -0.25 -10.11
CA SER A 105 2.27 0.77 -9.33
C SER A 105 0.74 0.71 -9.53
N LEU A 106 0.29 0.38 -10.75
CA LEU A 106 -1.13 0.33 -11.10
C LEU A 106 -1.89 -0.82 -10.41
N THR A 107 -1.18 -1.84 -9.92
CA THR A 107 -1.76 -2.95 -9.15
C THR A 107 -1.98 -2.63 -7.68
N LEU A 108 -1.44 -1.50 -7.19
CA LEU A 108 -1.61 -1.11 -5.79
C LEU A 108 -3.05 -0.69 -5.51
N GLU A 109 -3.56 -1.12 -4.35
CA GLU A 109 -4.93 -0.89 -3.89
C GLU A 109 -4.94 -0.63 -2.39
N VAL A 110 -5.77 0.33 -1.97
CA VAL A 110 -6.10 0.57 -0.55
C VAL A 110 -7.17 -0.44 -0.18
N ARG A 111 -6.86 -1.35 0.75
CA ARG A 111 -7.72 -2.49 1.10
C ARG A 111 -7.80 -2.75 2.61
N GLY A 112 -7.02 -2.01 3.40
CA GLY A 112 -7.03 -2.09 4.84
C GLY A 112 -7.98 -1.07 5.46
N GLN A 113 -7.57 -0.55 6.61
CA GLN A 113 -8.39 0.33 7.45
C GLN A 113 -8.67 1.71 6.84
N MET A 114 -7.91 2.13 5.84
CA MET A 114 -8.06 3.44 5.18
C MET A 114 -8.95 3.38 3.93
N ALA A 115 -9.55 2.22 3.62
CA ALA A 115 -10.37 2.03 2.43
C ALA A 115 -11.59 2.96 2.36
N ASP A 116 -12.11 3.41 3.51
CA ASP A 116 -13.23 4.35 3.59
C ASP A 116 -12.80 5.79 3.95
N ASP A 117 -11.51 6.04 4.15
CA ASP A 117 -11.01 7.39 4.44
C ASP A 117 -10.87 8.19 3.13
N ALA A 118 -11.86 9.05 2.88
CA ALA A 118 -11.89 9.91 1.70
C ALA A 118 -10.66 10.82 1.57
N THR A 119 -10.06 11.28 2.67
CA THR A 119 -8.86 12.11 2.64
C THR A 119 -7.65 11.28 2.21
N PHE A 120 -7.53 10.07 2.74
CA PHE A 120 -6.49 9.12 2.35
C PHE A 120 -6.63 8.71 0.88
N LEU A 121 -7.81 8.29 0.46
CA LEU A 121 -8.10 7.89 -0.93
C LEU A 121 -7.82 9.02 -1.91
N ARG A 122 -8.18 10.27 -1.57
CA ARG A 122 -7.89 11.44 -2.40
C ARG A 122 -6.39 11.64 -2.58
N ARG A 123 -5.59 11.49 -1.52
CA ARG A 123 -4.13 11.60 -1.59
C ARG A 123 -3.52 10.47 -2.42
N PHE A 124 -4.00 9.24 -2.22
CA PHE A 124 -3.57 8.07 -2.97
C PHE A 124 -3.89 8.20 -4.47
N ALA A 125 -5.09 8.65 -4.82
CA ALA A 125 -5.46 8.98 -6.20
C ALA A 125 -4.62 10.12 -6.78
N GLY A 126 -4.29 11.14 -5.98
CA GLY A 126 -3.41 12.24 -6.39
C GLY A 126 -2.02 11.78 -6.81
N ALA A 127 -1.48 10.73 -6.18
CA ALA A 127 -0.20 10.15 -6.60
C ALA A 127 -0.29 9.51 -8.01
N PHE A 128 -1.40 8.83 -8.33
CA PHE A 128 -1.64 8.36 -9.71
C PHE A 128 -1.83 9.50 -10.70
N GLN A 129 -2.50 10.59 -10.31
CA GLN A 129 -2.60 11.78 -11.18
C GLN A 129 -1.22 12.36 -11.50
N ASN A 130 -0.33 12.44 -10.51
CA ASN A 130 1.05 12.92 -10.70
C ASN A 130 1.84 11.98 -11.62
N LEU A 131 1.72 10.65 -11.46
CA LEU A 131 2.28 9.69 -12.41
C LEU A 131 1.77 9.94 -13.83
N GLY A 132 0.47 10.19 -14.00
CA GLY A 132 -0.12 10.51 -15.29
C GLY A 132 0.48 11.76 -15.93
N LEU A 133 0.73 12.80 -15.15
CA LEU A 133 1.40 14.02 -15.61
C LEU A 133 2.85 13.74 -16.02
N ILE A 134 3.60 12.99 -15.21
CA ILE A 134 4.99 12.61 -15.50
C ILE A 134 5.04 11.82 -16.82
N CYS A 135 4.16 10.83 -17.01
CA CYS A 135 4.08 10.07 -18.26
C CYS A 135 3.78 10.96 -19.47
N PHE A 136 2.79 11.86 -19.35
CA PHE A 136 2.44 12.79 -20.43
C PHE A 136 3.60 13.69 -20.84
N GLN A 137 4.31 14.27 -19.86
CA GLN A 137 5.48 15.11 -20.10
C GLN A 137 6.63 14.38 -20.81
N ASN A 138 6.69 13.05 -20.68
CA ASN A 138 7.69 12.19 -21.33
C ASN A 138 7.15 11.51 -22.61
N GLY A 139 6.00 11.94 -23.15
CA GLY A 139 5.42 11.40 -24.38
C GLY A 139 4.76 10.03 -24.24
N LEU A 140 4.60 9.52 -23.01
CA LEU A 140 3.96 8.24 -22.68
C LEU A 140 2.45 8.45 -22.54
N ASN A 141 1.78 8.70 -23.66
CA ASN A 141 0.38 9.12 -23.69
C ASN A 141 -0.59 8.02 -23.21
N GLU A 142 -0.35 6.76 -23.57
CA GLU A 142 -1.21 5.64 -23.16
C GLU A 142 -1.11 5.39 -21.65
N GLU A 143 0.11 5.38 -21.15
CA GLU A 143 0.45 5.24 -19.73
C GLU A 143 -0.18 6.36 -18.89
N SER A 144 -0.16 7.59 -19.41
CA SER A 144 -0.83 8.73 -18.78
C SER A 144 -2.33 8.48 -18.61
N VAL A 145 -3.00 7.95 -19.64
CA VAL A 145 -4.43 7.60 -19.58
C VAL A 145 -4.69 6.49 -18.55
N TRP A 146 -3.82 5.47 -18.46
CA TRP A 146 -3.97 4.42 -17.44
C TRP A 146 -3.90 4.99 -16.02
N CYS A 147 -2.97 5.91 -15.76
CA CYS A 147 -2.84 6.60 -14.48
C CYS A 147 -4.08 7.42 -14.14
N CYS A 148 -4.59 8.21 -15.10
CA CYS A 148 -5.80 9.00 -14.92
C CYS A 148 -7.02 8.12 -14.61
N ARG A 149 -7.19 6.99 -15.33
CA ARG A 149 -8.26 6.02 -15.06
C ARG A 149 -8.13 5.42 -13.66
N LYS A 150 -6.92 5.04 -13.25
CA LYS A 150 -6.68 4.51 -11.90
C LYS A 150 -7.05 5.54 -10.83
N ALA A 151 -6.59 6.79 -10.98
CA ALA A 151 -6.93 7.87 -10.05
C ALA A 151 -8.45 8.06 -9.90
N ILE A 152 -9.19 8.11 -11.02
CA ILE A 152 -10.66 8.24 -11.01
C ILE A 152 -11.33 7.03 -10.36
N SER A 153 -10.85 5.81 -10.63
CA SER A 153 -11.39 4.59 -10.02
C SER A 153 -11.16 4.51 -8.52
N THR A 154 -10.05 5.07 -8.02
CA THR A 154 -9.71 5.11 -6.60
C THR A 154 -10.51 6.19 -5.87
N TYR A 155 -10.64 7.37 -6.46
CA TYR A 155 -11.35 8.48 -5.86
C TYR A 155 -12.03 9.31 -6.95
N ALA A 156 -13.32 9.05 -7.14
CA ALA A 156 -14.16 9.89 -7.97
C ALA A 156 -14.47 11.18 -7.20
N ALA A 157 -13.75 12.26 -7.53
CA ALA A 157 -14.10 13.57 -6.99
C ALA A 157 -15.54 13.94 -7.45
N PRO A 158 -16.42 14.43 -6.57
CA PRO A 158 -17.73 14.95 -6.98
C PRO A 158 -17.51 16.19 -7.86
N GLY A 159 -17.50 15.98 -9.17
CA GLY A 159 -17.12 16.97 -10.18
C GLY A 159 -16.32 16.39 -11.36
N SER A 160 -15.77 15.17 -11.26
CA SER A 160 -14.98 14.55 -12.34
C SER A 160 -15.83 13.87 -13.43
N TYR A 161 -17.16 13.94 -13.34
CA TYR A 161 -18.05 13.47 -14.40
C TYR A 161 -18.15 14.55 -15.50
N VAL A 162 -17.19 14.56 -16.43
CA VAL A 162 -17.56 14.91 -17.79
C VAL A 162 -18.30 13.69 -18.33
N ASN A 163 -19.62 13.79 -18.36
CA ASN A 163 -20.49 12.74 -18.88
C ASN A 163 -20.23 12.63 -20.39
N LEU A 164 -19.34 11.72 -20.80
CA LEU A 164 -18.94 11.52 -22.20
C LEU A 164 -20.11 11.05 -23.08
N ASP A 165 -21.19 10.53 -22.48
CA ASP A 165 -22.44 10.22 -23.20
C ASP A 165 -23.13 11.46 -23.79
N LYS A 166 -22.84 12.66 -23.28
CA LYS A 166 -23.37 13.90 -23.86
C LYS A 166 -22.59 14.42 -25.06
N LEU A 167 -21.42 13.85 -25.38
CA LEU A 167 -20.60 14.24 -26.53
C LEU A 167 -20.85 13.36 -27.77
N SER A 168 -21.59 12.25 -27.65
CA SER A 168 -21.98 11.40 -28.79
C SER A 168 -23.40 11.66 -29.30
N GLY A 169 -24.16 12.56 -28.66
CA GLY A 169 -25.54 12.93 -29.03
C GLY A 169 -25.67 14.17 -29.91
N GLY A 170 -24.57 14.67 -30.46
CA GLY A 170 -24.55 15.83 -31.34
C GLY A 170 -24.57 15.43 -32.81
N ASP A 171 -25.72 15.68 -33.45
CA ASP A 171 -25.87 15.89 -34.89
C ASP A 171 -26.16 14.65 -35.78
N ARG A 172 -27.44 14.27 -35.82
CA ARG A 172 -28.15 13.91 -37.07
C ARG A 172 -29.65 14.14 -36.87
N ARG A 173 -30.13 15.31 -37.30
CA ARG A 173 -31.44 15.49 -37.97
C ARG A 173 -31.63 16.95 -38.37
N ALA A 174 -31.12 17.29 -39.55
CA ALA A 174 -31.61 18.38 -40.36
C ALA A 174 -32.09 17.82 -41.71
N GLY A 175 -33.35 18.08 -42.07
CA GLY A 175 -33.98 17.83 -43.37
C GLY A 175 -34.29 16.35 -43.67
N SER A 176 -35.33 15.95 -44.37
CA SER A 176 -36.25 16.66 -45.25
C SER A 176 -37.46 15.75 -45.50
N THR A 177 -38.61 16.40 -45.64
CA THR A 177 -39.89 15.95 -46.25
C THR A 177 -39.78 14.86 -47.31
N PHE A 178 -40.65 13.84 -47.24
CA PHE A 178 -41.81 13.59 -48.11
C PHE A 178 -42.84 12.72 -47.37
#